data_AF-A0A6S7ANV5-F1
#
_entry.id   AF-A0A6S7ANV5-F1
#
_cell.length_a   1.000
_cell.length_b   1.000
_cell.length_c   1.000
_cell.angle_alpha   90.00
_cell.angle_beta   90.00
_cell.angle_gamma   90.00
#
_symmetry.space_group_name_H-M   'P 1'
#
loop_
_entity.id
_entity.type
_entity.pdbx_description
1 polymer ?
#
loop_
_entity_poly.entity_id
_entity_poly.type
_entity_poly.pdbx_seq_one_letter_code
_entity_poly.pdbx_strand_id
1 'polypeptide(L)' 'MIAEQEVLARRAVVNSALASQRMEGLEPDAQVIKDAELWASGEKSLDDAIAEYKARLGLNRSEK' A
#
# COMPACT_ATOMS: atom_id res chain seq x y z
N MET A 1 -11.86 -8.37 9.61
CA MET A 1 -11.58 -9.67 8.94
C MET A 1 -12.36 -9.69 7.64
N ILE A 2 -11.64 -9.64 6.51
CA ILE A 2 -12.23 -9.71 5.16
C ILE A 2 -12.33 -11.16 4.70
N ALA A 3 -13.11 -11.42 3.64
CA ALA A 3 -13.27 -12.76 3.09
C ALA A 3 -11.96 -13.26 2.46
N GLU A 4 -11.70 -14.57 2.48
CA GLU A 4 -10.48 -15.17 1.93
C GLU A 4 -10.31 -14.88 0.42
N GLN A 5 -11.42 -14.97 -0.32
CA GLN A 5 -11.51 -14.62 -1.73
C GLN A 5 -11.17 -13.13 -1.98
N GLU A 6 -11.51 -12.26 -1.03
CA GLU A 6 -11.12 -10.85 -1.10
C GLU A 6 -9.62 -10.67 -0.82
N VAL A 7 -9.05 -11.40 0.16
CA VAL A 7 -7.60 -11.41 0.40
C VAL A 7 -6.84 -11.83 -0.86
N LEU A 8 -7.29 -12.90 -1.53
CA LEU A 8 -6.66 -13.39 -2.76
C LEU A 8 -6.73 -12.35 -3.88
N ALA A 9 -7.88 -11.72 -4.07
CA ALA A 9 -8.06 -10.66 -5.07
C ALA A 9 -7.14 -9.46 -4.78
N ARG A 10 -7.09 -9.00 -3.53
CA ARG A 10 -6.23 -7.86 -3.13
C ARG A 10 -4.74 -8.18 -3.27
N ARG A 11 -4.31 -9.40 -2.91
CA ARG A 11 -2.92 -9.84 -3.12
C ARG A 11 -2.53 -9.84 -4.60
N ALA A 12 -3.42 -10.26 -5.49
CA ALA A 12 -3.18 -10.20 -6.92
C ALA A 12 -3.00 -8.75 -7.41
N VAL A 13 -3.81 -7.82 -6.89
CA VAL A 13 -3.68 -6.37 -7.18
C VAL A 13 -2.33 -5.83 -6.71
N VAL A 14 -1.91 -6.13 -5.47
CA VAL A 14 -0.60 -5.70 -4.94
C VAL A 14 0.54 -6.25 -5.79
N ASN A 15 0.53 -7.55 -6.11
CA ASN A 15 1.58 -8.17 -6.91
C ASN A 15 1.69 -7.54 -8.30
N SER A 16 0.56 -7.28 -8.95
CA SER A 16 0.51 -6.62 -10.26
C SER A 16 1.06 -5.19 -10.21
N ALA A 17 0.67 -4.41 -9.19
CA ALA A 17 1.15 -3.04 -9.00
C ALA A 17 2.67 -3.00 -8.77
N LEU A 18 3.20 -3.87 -7.90
CA LEU A 18 4.63 -3.96 -7.63
C LEU A 18 5.42 -4.41 -8.87
N ALA A 19 4.90 -5.39 -9.61
CA ALA A 19 5.51 -5.84 -10.86
C ALA A 19 5.61 -4.69 -11.88
N SER A 20 4.53 -3.90 -12.03
CA SER A 20 4.52 -2.73 -12.91
C SER A 20 5.60 -1.71 -12.54
N GLN A 21 5.81 -1.41 -11.25
CA GLN A 21 6.87 -0.48 -10.84
C GLN A 21 8.28 -1.04 -11.14
N ARG A 22 8.49 -2.33 -10.86
CA ARG A 22 9.79 -2.99 -11.08
C ARG A 22 10.13 -3.15 -12.55
N MET A 23 9.13 -3.31 -13.43
CA MET A 23 9.34 -3.30 -14.88
C MET A 23 9.91 -1.97 -15.38
N GLU A 24 9.58 -0.87 -14.72
CA GLU A 24 10.12 0.46 -14.99
C GLU A 24 11.45 0.73 -14.26
N GLY A 25 12.04 -0.28 -13.62
CA GLY A 25 13.28 -0.15 -12.84
C GLY A 25 13.13 0.60 -11.52
N LEU A 26 11.91 0.78 -11.03
CA LEU A 26 11.61 1.43 -9.75
C LEU A 26 11.44 0.36 -8.66
N GLU A 27 12.11 0.56 -7.52
CA GLU A 27 11.83 -0.21 -6.30
C GLU A 27 11.01 0.65 -5.34
N PRO A 28 9.75 0.26 -5.04
CA PRO A 28 8.94 0.95 -4.06
C PRO A 28 9.55 0.90 -2.65
N ASP A 29 9.24 1.92 -1.85
CA ASP A 29 9.66 1.99 -0.45
C ASP A 29 9.20 0.77 0.36
N ALA A 30 10.09 0.22 1.20
CA ALA A 30 9.84 -1.02 1.94
C ALA A 30 8.62 -0.92 2.87
N GLN A 31 8.37 0.26 3.45
CA GLN A 31 7.20 0.46 4.32
C GLN A 31 5.91 0.56 3.49
N VAL A 32 5.95 1.10 2.27
CA VAL A 32 4.79 1.07 1.34
C VAL A 32 4.45 -0.36 0.93
N ILE A 33 5.45 -1.20 0.67
CA ILE A 33 5.24 -2.63 0.36
C ILE A 33 4.54 -3.32 1.53
N LYS A 34 5.04 -3.13 2.75
CA LYS A 34 4.44 -3.68 3.98
C LYS A 34 3.00 -3.20 4.18
N ASP A 35 2.72 -1.93 3.96
CA ASP A 35 1.37 -1.37 4.11
C ASP A 35 0.40 -1.94 3.07
N ALA A 36 0.86 -2.18 1.84
CA ALA A 36 0.07 -2.85 0.81
C ALA A 36 -0.26 -4.30 1.17
N GLU A 37 0.67 -5.03 1.81
CA GLU A 37 0.44 -6.38 2.33
C GLU A 37 -0.60 -6.40 3.45
N LEU A 38 -0.51 -5.45 4.40
CA LEU A 38 -1.50 -5.30 5.48
C LEU A 38 -2.88 -4.90 4.95
N TRP A 39 -2.93 -4.10 3.89
CA TRP A 39 -4.19 -3.83 3.20
C TRP A 39 -4.76 -5.08 2.52
N ALA A 40 -3.89 -5.89 1.90
CA ALA A 40 -4.29 -7.11 1.24
C ALA A 40 -4.81 -8.18 2.21
N SER A 41 -4.28 -8.24 3.45
CA SER A 41 -4.82 -9.10 4.52
C SER A 41 -6.06 -8.53 5.22
N GLY A 42 -6.38 -7.24 4.98
CA GLY A 42 -7.46 -6.53 5.63
C GLY A 42 -7.15 -6.10 7.07
N GLU A 43 -5.86 -6.08 7.44
CA GLU A 43 -5.36 -5.57 8.73
C GLU A 43 -5.21 -4.04 8.73
N LYS A 44 -5.13 -3.41 7.55
CA LYS A 44 -5.00 -1.96 7.38
C LYS A 44 -5.92 -1.44 6.27
N SER A 45 -6.46 -0.23 6.44
CA SER A 45 -7.16 0.46 5.35
C SER A 45 -6.17 1.14 4.40
N LEU A 46 -6.59 1.41 3.15
CA LEU A 46 -5.77 2.22 2.24
C LEU A 46 -5.62 3.66 2.73
N ASP A 47 -6.66 4.22 3.34
CA ASP A 47 -6.63 5.59 3.86
C ASP A 47 -5.59 5.74 4.96
N ASP A 48 -5.50 4.77 5.88
CA ASP A 48 -4.47 4.76 6.93
C ASP A 48 -3.06 4.62 6.33
N ALA A 49 -2.88 3.73 5.35
CA ALA A 49 -1.60 3.56 4.65
C ALA A 49 -1.15 4.86 3.95
N ILE A 50 -2.08 5.55 3.29
CA ILE A 50 -1.80 6.82 2.60
C ILE A 50 -1.50 7.93 3.61
N ALA A 51 -2.25 8.00 4.71
CA ALA A 51 -2.03 8.99 5.76
C ALA A 51 -0.65 8.83 6.42
N GLU A 52 -0.24 7.61 6.74
CA GLU A 52 1.09 7.30 7.27
C GLU A 52 2.21 7.61 6.27
N TYR A 53 2.01 7.29 4.99
CA TYR A 53 2.95 7.65 3.93
C TYR A 53 3.15 9.17 3.84
N LYS A 54 2.05 9.95 3.80
CA LYS A 54 2.10 11.42 3.78
C LYS A 54 2.79 11.98 5.02
N ALA A 55 2.51 11.42 6.20
CA ALA A 55 3.16 11.82 7.44
C ALA A 55 4.68 11.61 7.38
N ARG A 56 5.14 10.46 6.85
CA ARG A 56 6.57 10.14 6.69
C ARG A 56 7.28 11.10 5.74
N LEU A 57 6.60 11.55 4.70
CA LEU A 57 7.14 12.54 3.75
C LEU A 57 7.04 13.99 4.24
N GLY A 58 6.46 14.25 5.43
CA GLY A 58 6.21 15.60 5.92
C GLY A 58 5.13 16.36 5.13
N LEU A 59 4.34 15.67 4.31
CA LEU A 59 3.28 16.23 3.47
C LEU A 59 2.00 16.55 4.24
N ASN A 60 1.96 16.28 5.55
CA ASN A 60 0.87 16.69 6.45
C ASN A 60 0.92 18.19 6.85
N ARG A 61 1.79 19.01 6.23
CA ARG A 61 1.84 20.46 6.45
C ARG A 61 1.56 21.24 5.17
N SER A 62 0.33 21.73 5.04
CA SER A 62 -0.01 23.12 4.70
C SER A 62 -1.50 23.23 4.36
N GLU A 63 -2.34 23.26 5.39
CA GLU A 63 -3.59 24.03 5.33
C GLU A 63 -3.57 24.94 6.57
N LYS A 64 -2.95 26.10 6.40
CA LYS A 64 -3.15 27.27 7.26
C LYS A 64 -3.72 28.38 6.39
#